data_AF-A0A3C0W2L0-F1
#
_entry.id   AF-A0A3C0W2L0-F1
#
_cell.length_a   1.000
_cell.length_b   1.000
_cell.length_c   1.000
_cell.angle_alpha   90.00
_cell.angle_beta   90.00
_cell.angle_gamma   90.00
#
_symmetry.space_group_name_H-M   'P 1'
#
loop_
_entity.id
_entity.type
_entity.pdbx_description
1 polymer ?
#
loop_
_entity_poly.entity_id
_entity_poly.type
_entity_poly.pdbx_seq_one_letter_code
_entity_poly.pdbx_strand_id
1 'polypeptide(L)'
;MSGGAPKGKSSAARGRRIAEKARGPRRESAPRPVADDPHADIGVEARLVAGLLLNAALEKRTGLDEALSQAPARDLPPQDRAFARAVAMAALRRLGEIDQILERRLQKAPPLAVMTILRIALAQTLVLETPAFAAVSTAVKLAERDPKTRPYKNLVNAVLRGVGRDGPGLTTAESNLPDWLAQRWKATYGEAAVIGLALATREEPATDLTAKPGVDPAELAAAV
;
A
#
# COMPACT_ATOMS: atom_id res chain seq x y z
N MET A 1 30.31 18.28 -74.34
CA MET A 1 31.21 17.89 -73.24
C MET A 1 31.04 18.90 -72.11
N SER A 2 30.79 18.39 -70.90
CA SER A 2 30.76 18.99 -69.55
C SER A 2 30.30 20.45 -69.37
N GLY A 3 29.29 20.80 -68.57
CA GLY A 3 28.79 20.14 -67.36
C GLY A 3 29.47 20.75 -66.12
N GLY A 4 28.84 21.76 -65.51
CA GLY A 4 29.33 22.41 -64.29
C GLY A 4 28.26 23.27 -63.63
N ALA A 5 27.52 22.70 -62.69
CA ALA A 5 26.60 23.42 -61.80
C ALA A 5 27.13 23.33 -60.35
N PRO A 6 27.29 24.44 -59.62
CA PRO A 6 27.53 24.39 -58.19
C PRO A 6 26.19 24.32 -57.42
N LYS A 7 26.09 23.30 -56.56
CA LYS A 7 24.97 23.00 -55.65
C LYS A 7 24.71 24.14 -54.66
N GLY A 8 23.45 24.55 -54.54
CA GLY A 8 22.96 25.41 -53.46
C GLY A 8 23.12 24.76 -52.08
N LYS A 9 23.71 25.49 -51.13
CA LYS A 9 23.89 25.06 -49.74
C LYS A 9 22.69 25.51 -48.89
N SER A 10 21.91 24.51 -48.48
CA SER A 10 21.13 24.33 -47.23
C SER A 10 20.85 25.56 -46.34
N SER A 11 19.56 25.91 -46.27
CA SER A 11 18.92 26.82 -45.30
C SER A 11 18.88 26.28 -43.85
N ALA A 12 19.33 25.05 -43.59
CA ALA A 12 19.17 24.39 -42.28
C ALA A 12 20.17 24.84 -41.19
N ALA A 13 21.17 25.65 -41.53
CA ALA A 13 22.24 26.02 -40.59
C ALA A 13 21.95 27.25 -39.71
N ARG A 14 20.93 28.04 -40.04
CA ARG A 14 20.67 29.34 -39.36
C ARG A 14 19.72 29.22 -38.15
N GLY A 15 18.90 28.17 -38.08
CA GLY A 15 17.97 27.93 -36.96
C GLY A 15 18.60 27.31 -35.71
N ARG A 16 19.75 26.64 -35.83
CA ARG A 16 20.39 25.95 -34.68
C ARG A 16 21.22 26.84 -33.77
N ARG A 17 21.69 28.01 -34.24
CA ARG A 17 22.58 28.89 -33.45
C ARG A 17 21.87 29.85 -32.49
N ILE A 18 20.53 29.94 -32.53
CA ILE A 18 19.78 30.82 -31.62
C ILE A 18 19.28 30.05 -30.38
N ALA A 19 19.11 28.73 -30.47
CA ALA A 19 18.62 27.91 -29.35
C ALA A 19 19.70 27.49 -28.33
N GLU A 20 20.99 27.63 -28.67
CA GLU A 20 22.10 27.12 -27.84
C GLU A 20 22.65 28.16 -26.84
N LYS A 21 22.23 29.43 -26.96
CA LYS A 21 22.76 30.53 -26.12
C LYS A 21 21.87 30.94 -24.93
N ALA A 22 20.83 30.15 -24.61
CA ALA A 22 19.86 30.45 -23.56
C ALA A 22 19.92 29.50 -22.33
N ARG A 23 20.97 28.68 -22.17
CA ARG A 23 21.19 27.89 -20.95
C ARG A 23 22.27 28.53 -20.09
N GLY A 24 21.84 29.40 -19.17
CA GLY A 24 22.69 29.81 -18.05
C GLY A 24 23.02 28.60 -17.14
N PRO A 25 24.04 28.70 -16.28
CA PRO A 25 24.43 27.62 -15.40
C PRO A 25 23.27 27.24 -14.48
N ARG A 26 22.93 25.94 -14.44
CA ARG A 26 21.91 25.39 -13.55
C ARG A 26 22.39 25.61 -12.12
N ARG A 27 21.80 26.58 -11.41
CA ARG A 27 22.01 26.75 -9.98
C ARG A 27 21.66 25.43 -9.30
N GLU A 28 22.67 24.72 -8.78
CA GLU A 28 22.44 23.67 -7.81
C GLU A 28 21.75 24.32 -6.61
N SER A 29 20.49 23.94 -6.40
CA SER A 29 19.75 24.29 -5.20
C SER A 29 20.48 23.66 -4.02
N ALA A 30 21.11 24.50 -3.19
CA ALA A 30 21.69 24.07 -1.91
C ALA A 30 20.67 23.21 -1.15
N PRO A 31 21.09 22.09 -0.52
CA PRO A 31 20.18 21.27 0.26
C PRO A 31 19.60 22.16 1.36
N ARG A 32 18.30 22.44 1.28
CA ARG A 32 17.57 23.05 2.39
C ARG A 32 17.75 22.11 3.58
N PRO A 33 18.18 22.61 4.75
CA PRO A 33 18.09 21.82 5.96
C PRO A 33 16.62 21.41 6.10
N VAL A 34 16.36 20.11 6.04
CA VAL A 34 15.04 19.56 6.34
C VAL A 34 14.86 19.88 7.81
N ALA A 35 14.10 20.93 8.12
CA ALA A 35 13.66 21.16 9.48
C ALA A 35 12.91 19.89 9.90
N ASP A 36 13.32 19.29 11.01
CA ASP A 36 12.55 18.24 11.68
C ASP A 36 11.19 18.83 12.02
N ASP A 37 10.23 18.68 11.12
CA ASP A 37 8.84 19.00 11.38
C ASP A 37 8.31 17.87 12.28
N PRO A 38 8.00 18.15 13.56
CA PRO A 38 7.49 17.14 14.47
C PRO A 38 6.14 16.57 14.02
N HIS A 39 5.46 17.20 13.06
CA HIS A 39 4.24 16.70 12.44
C HIS A 39 4.50 15.88 11.16
N ALA A 40 5.71 15.89 10.60
CA ALA A 40 6.04 15.17 9.38
C ALA A 40 5.96 13.65 9.57
N ASP A 41 6.13 13.14 10.79
CA ASP A 41 6.12 11.72 11.10
C ASP A 41 4.81 11.22 11.73
N ILE A 42 3.77 12.06 11.83
CA ILE A 42 2.49 11.68 12.41
C ILE A 42 1.92 10.46 11.67
N GLY A 43 1.75 9.37 12.42
CA GLY A 43 1.21 8.10 11.93
C GLY A 43 2.15 7.34 10.98
N VAL A 44 3.40 7.75 10.79
CA VAL A 44 4.40 6.99 10.02
C VAL A 44 4.84 5.76 10.82
N GLU A 45 5.11 5.91 12.12
CA GLU A 45 5.49 4.78 12.99
C GLU A 45 4.41 3.71 13.05
N ALA A 46 3.14 4.10 13.24
CA ALA A 46 2.03 3.15 13.24
C ALA A 46 1.92 2.35 11.93
N ARG A 47 2.21 2.96 10.78
CA ARG A 47 2.19 2.29 9.47
C ARG A 47 3.43 1.42 9.24
N LEU A 48 4.59 1.83 9.74
CA LEU A 48 5.77 0.98 9.79
C LEU A 48 5.45 -0.30 10.57
N VAL A 49 4.86 -0.17 11.76
CA VAL A 49 4.41 -1.30 12.57
C VAL A 49 3.36 -2.13 11.85
N ALA A 50 2.39 -1.52 11.17
CA ALA A 50 1.40 -2.27 10.38
C ALA A 50 2.08 -3.17 9.34
N GLY A 51 3.13 -2.69 8.66
CA GLY A 51 3.92 -3.49 7.73
C GLY A 51 4.67 -4.64 8.42
N LEU A 52 5.21 -4.41 9.61
CA LEU A 52 5.86 -5.46 10.42
C LEU A 52 4.86 -6.55 10.83
N LEU A 53 3.66 -6.16 11.29
CA LEU A 53 2.59 -7.09 11.66
C LEU A 53 2.09 -7.91 10.46
N LEU A 54 1.89 -7.25 9.31
CA LEU A 54 1.51 -7.91 8.06
C LEU A 54 2.56 -8.96 7.67
N ASN A 55 3.84 -8.60 7.65
CA ASN A 55 4.90 -9.53 7.28
C ASN A 55 5.08 -10.65 8.32
N ALA A 56 4.87 -10.37 9.61
CA ALA A 56 4.89 -11.39 10.64
C ALA A 56 3.79 -12.44 10.44
N ALA A 57 2.60 -12.03 10.01
CA ALA A 57 1.51 -12.96 9.69
C ALA A 57 1.77 -13.78 8.42
N LEU A 58 2.44 -13.20 7.42
CA LEU A 58 2.67 -13.86 6.12
C LEU A 58 3.89 -14.78 6.10
N GLU A 59 5.00 -14.39 6.74
CA GLU A 59 6.29 -15.07 6.58
C GLU A 59 6.75 -15.79 7.85
N LYS A 60 6.32 -15.31 9.02
CA LYS A 60 6.86 -15.79 10.29
C LYS A 60 5.86 -16.72 10.96
N ARG A 61 6.33 -17.89 11.42
CA ARG A 61 5.57 -18.78 12.32
C ARG A 61 5.18 -18.13 13.65
N THR A 62 5.71 -16.95 13.92
CA THR A 62 5.50 -16.17 15.14
C THR A 62 4.08 -15.61 15.25
N GLY A 63 3.42 -15.33 14.11
CA GLY A 63 2.05 -14.81 14.09
C GLY A 63 1.93 -13.33 14.47
N LEU A 64 0.74 -12.76 14.22
CA LEU A 64 0.44 -11.35 14.39
C LEU A 64 0.38 -10.93 15.88
N ASP A 65 -0.18 -11.77 16.74
CA ASP A 65 -0.38 -11.46 18.16
C ASP A 65 0.95 -11.40 18.94
N GLU A 66 1.91 -12.28 18.63
CA GLU A 66 3.26 -12.19 19.20
C GLU A 66 3.92 -10.88 18.72
N ALA A 67 3.85 -10.58 17.42
CA ALA A 67 4.45 -9.36 16.87
C ALA A 67 3.86 -8.08 17.49
N LEU A 68 2.57 -8.07 17.85
CA LEU A 68 1.92 -7.00 18.59
C LEU A 68 2.46 -6.81 20.01
N SER A 69 2.92 -7.89 20.65
CA SER A 69 3.41 -7.90 22.03
C SER A 69 4.90 -7.52 22.14
N GLN A 70 5.59 -7.41 21.00
CA GLN A 70 7.02 -7.09 20.92
C GLN A 70 7.26 -5.64 20.47
N ALA A 71 8.46 -5.12 20.75
CA ALA A 71 8.90 -3.86 20.18
C ALA A 71 9.08 -3.98 18.66
N PRO A 72 8.76 -2.95 17.85
CA PRO A 72 8.29 -1.62 18.29
C PRO A 72 6.77 -1.52 18.56
N ALA A 73 5.97 -2.55 18.27
CA ALA A 73 4.50 -2.48 18.36
C ALA A 73 4.00 -2.21 19.80
N ARG A 74 4.61 -2.85 20.80
CA ARG A 74 4.30 -2.64 22.22
C ARG A 74 4.56 -1.19 22.67
N ASP A 75 5.57 -0.56 22.09
CA ASP A 75 6.06 0.75 22.52
C ASP A 75 5.27 1.90 21.88
N LEU A 76 4.36 1.60 20.95
CA LEU A 76 3.42 2.58 20.39
C LEU A 76 2.36 3.02 21.41
N PRO A 77 1.89 4.28 21.33
CA PRO A 77 0.67 4.70 22.00
C PRO A 77 -0.51 3.77 21.68
N PRO A 78 -1.46 3.54 22.61
CA PRO A 78 -2.56 2.60 22.40
C PRO A 78 -3.36 2.82 21.11
N GLN A 79 -3.62 4.08 20.75
CA GLN A 79 -4.33 4.44 19.52
C GLN A 79 -3.54 4.08 18.26
N ASP A 80 -2.24 4.37 18.23
CA ASP A 80 -1.36 4.04 17.12
C ASP A 80 -1.16 2.53 16.97
N ARG A 81 -1.09 1.81 18.10
CA ARG A 81 -1.05 0.34 18.10
C ARG A 81 -2.34 -0.25 17.56
N ALA A 82 -3.49 0.28 17.96
CA ALA A 82 -4.79 -0.13 17.44
C ALA A 82 -4.90 0.14 15.93
N PHE A 83 -4.46 1.31 15.48
CA PHE A 83 -4.41 1.65 14.05
C PHE A 83 -3.48 0.71 13.27
N ALA A 84 -2.28 0.43 13.80
CA ALA A 84 -1.33 -0.50 13.17
C ALA A 84 -1.94 -1.90 13.00
N ARG A 85 -2.62 -2.41 14.04
CA ARG A 85 -3.36 -3.68 13.99
C ARG A 85 -4.48 -3.63 12.94
N ALA A 86 -5.29 -2.58 12.94
CA ALA A 86 -6.40 -2.42 12.00
C ALA A 86 -5.91 -2.44 10.53
N VAL A 87 -4.83 -1.72 10.23
CA VAL A 87 -4.22 -1.70 8.88
C VAL A 87 -3.70 -3.08 8.48
N ALA A 88 -2.99 -3.77 9.38
CA ALA A 88 -2.47 -5.11 9.10
C ALA A 88 -3.60 -6.12 8.87
N MET A 89 -4.63 -6.10 9.72
CA MET A 89 -5.80 -6.98 9.59
C MET A 89 -6.59 -6.69 8.31
N ALA A 90 -6.80 -5.41 7.97
CA ALA A 90 -7.44 -5.01 6.72
C ALA A 90 -6.65 -5.51 5.49
N ALA A 91 -5.33 -5.40 5.53
CA ALA A 91 -4.47 -5.90 4.47
C ALA A 91 -4.52 -7.43 4.34
N LEU A 92 -4.50 -8.17 5.46
CA LEU A 92 -4.60 -9.63 5.46
C LEU A 92 -5.95 -10.11 4.89
N ARG A 93 -7.03 -9.44 5.31
CA ARG A 93 -8.40 -9.81 4.92
C ARG A 93 -8.67 -9.61 3.43
N ARG A 94 -8.05 -8.58 2.85
CA ARG A 94 -8.20 -8.19 1.44
C ARG A 94 -6.94 -8.47 0.61
N LEU A 95 -6.06 -9.36 1.09
CA LEU A 95 -4.72 -9.54 0.53
C LEU A 95 -4.73 -9.96 -0.94
N GLY A 96 -5.59 -10.93 -1.28
CA GLY A 96 -5.69 -11.43 -2.65
C GLY A 96 -6.17 -10.38 -3.62
N GLU A 97 -7.18 -9.59 -3.23
CA GLU A 97 -7.66 -8.49 -4.05
C GLU A 97 -6.60 -7.40 -4.21
N ILE A 98 -5.94 -7.03 -3.11
CA ILE A 98 -4.84 -6.05 -3.11
C ILE A 98 -3.71 -6.51 -4.04
N ASP A 99 -3.32 -7.78 -3.97
CA ASP A 99 -2.26 -8.33 -4.80
C ASP A 99 -2.66 -8.39 -6.28
N GLN A 100 -3.91 -8.74 -6.60
CA GLN A 100 -4.44 -8.66 -7.97
C GLN A 100 -4.43 -7.22 -8.53
N ILE A 101 -4.77 -6.23 -7.70
CA ILE A 101 -4.71 -4.81 -8.08
C ILE A 101 -3.26 -4.44 -8.41
N LEU A 102 -2.31 -4.85 -7.56
CA LEU A 102 -0.89 -4.53 -7.71
C LEU A 102 -0.26 -5.22 -8.92
N GLU A 103 -0.59 -6.49 -9.17
CA GLU A 103 -0.11 -7.26 -10.32
C GLU A 103 -0.48 -6.58 -11.66
N ARG A 104 -1.69 -6.02 -11.76
CA ARG A 104 -2.11 -5.26 -12.96
C ARG A 104 -1.37 -3.93 -13.14
N ARG A 105 -0.81 -3.36 -12.08
CA ARG A 105 -0.14 -2.04 -12.09
C ARG A 105 1.38 -2.16 -12.16
N LEU A 106 1.94 -3.30 -11.82
CA LEU A 106 3.38 -3.53 -11.73
C LEU A 106 3.84 -4.44 -12.86
N GLN A 107 4.77 -3.96 -13.68
CA GLN A 107 5.39 -4.79 -14.72
C GLN A 107 6.26 -5.92 -14.14
N LYS A 108 6.82 -5.70 -12.95
CA LYS A 108 7.64 -6.65 -12.21
C LYS A 108 7.41 -6.47 -10.73
N ALA A 109 7.39 -7.58 -9.98
CA ALA A 109 7.31 -7.54 -8.53
C ALA A 109 8.50 -6.76 -7.94
N PRO A 110 8.26 -5.69 -7.14
CA PRO A 110 9.31 -4.98 -6.44
C PRO A 110 9.80 -5.80 -5.23
N PRO A 111 10.88 -5.38 -4.55
CA PRO A 111 11.30 -6.00 -3.30
C PRO A 111 10.16 -6.05 -2.27
N LEU A 112 10.14 -7.09 -1.43
CA LEU A 112 9.08 -7.32 -0.45
C LEU A 112 8.77 -6.07 0.39
N ALA A 113 9.78 -5.34 0.86
CA ALA A 113 9.57 -4.13 1.66
C ALA A 113 8.74 -3.06 0.92
N VAL A 114 8.91 -2.93 -0.39
CA VAL A 114 8.11 -2.03 -1.24
C VAL A 114 6.70 -2.60 -1.43
N MET A 115 6.59 -3.92 -1.63
CA MET A 115 5.30 -4.60 -1.73
C MET A 115 4.48 -4.44 -0.44
N THR A 116 5.10 -4.59 0.74
CA THR A 116 4.47 -4.35 2.04
C THR A 116 3.93 -2.93 2.14
N ILE A 117 4.70 -1.91 1.74
CA ILE A 117 4.25 -0.51 1.74
C ILE A 117 3.03 -0.33 0.84
N LEU A 118 3.04 -0.90 -0.35
CA LEU A 118 1.91 -0.84 -1.29
C LEU A 118 0.67 -1.54 -0.73
N ARG A 119 0.83 -2.73 -0.13
CA ARG A 119 -0.27 -3.49 0.49
C ARG A 119 -0.93 -2.73 1.63
N ILE A 120 -0.16 -2.21 2.58
CA ILE A 120 -0.73 -1.45 3.72
C ILE A 120 -1.35 -0.13 3.27
N ALA A 121 -0.82 0.52 2.22
CA ALA A 121 -1.38 1.76 1.70
C ALA A 121 -2.72 1.52 0.99
N LEU A 122 -2.82 0.45 0.20
CA LEU A 122 -4.08 0.07 -0.44
C LEU A 122 -5.12 -0.39 0.57
N ALA A 123 -4.72 -1.15 1.60
CA ALA A 123 -5.63 -1.54 2.69
C ALA A 123 -6.23 -0.31 3.40
N GLN A 124 -5.41 0.70 3.67
CA GLN A 124 -5.89 1.96 4.26
C GLN A 124 -6.93 2.65 3.37
N THR A 125 -6.69 2.75 2.07
CA THR A 125 -7.61 3.47 1.16
C THR A 125 -8.85 2.67 0.80
N LEU A 126 -8.73 1.36 0.61
CA LEU A 126 -9.79 0.51 0.07
C LEU A 126 -10.66 -0.15 1.13
N VAL A 127 -10.19 -0.21 2.38
CA VAL A 127 -10.86 -0.95 3.47
C VAL A 127 -11.13 -0.03 4.64
N LEU A 128 -10.12 0.73 5.08
CA LEU A 128 -10.27 1.66 6.21
C LEU A 128 -10.71 3.06 5.78
N GLU A 129 -11.00 3.26 4.48
CA GLU A 129 -11.44 4.53 3.90
C GLU A 129 -10.58 5.74 4.30
N THR A 130 -9.30 5.50 4.58
CA THR A 130 -8.34 6.54 4.94
C THR A 130 -8.20 7.50 3.75
N PRO A 131 -8.21 8.83 3.97
CA PRO A 131 -8.08 9.79 2.88
C PRO A 131 -6.86 9.50 2.02
N ALA A 132 -7.06 9.44 0.69
CA ALA A 132 -6.03 9.00 -0.25
C ALA A 132 -4.73 9.84 -0.12
N PHE A 133 -4.83 11.14 0.12
CA PHE A 133 -3.65 12.00 0.31
C PHE A 133 -2.82 11.58 1.53
N ALA A 134 -3.45 11.15 2.61
CA ALA A 134 -2.78 10.73 3.84
C ALA A 134 -2.09 9.36 3.66
N ALA A 135 -2.80 8.40 3.06
CA ALA A 135 -2.23 7.08 2.77
C ALA A 135 -1.06 7.16 1.77
N VAL A 136 -1.19 7.96 0.70
CA VAL A 136 -0.12 8.15 -0.28
C VAL A 136 1.08 8.89 0.31
N SER A 137 0.86 9.99 1.04
CA SER A 137 1.94 10.77 1.64
C SER A 137 2.76 9.92 2.61
N THR A 138 2.10 9.18 3.49
CA THR A 138 2.76 8.32 4.47
C THR A 138 3.47 7.12 3.83
N ALA A 139 2.90 6.51 2.79
CA ALA A 139 3.56 5.44 2.03
C ALA A 139 4.86 5.92 1.35
N VAL A 140 4.86 7.14 0.80
CA VAL A 140 6.07 7.74 0.22
C VAL A 140 7.12 8.02 1.29
N LYS A 141 6.73 8.56 2.45
CA LYS A 141 7.64 8.79 3.58
C LYS A 141 8.25 7.48 4.10
N LEU A 142 7.46 6.41 4.20
CA LEU A 142 7.96 5.07 4.57
C LEU A 142 8.98 4.55 3.55
N ALA A 143 8.74 4.75 2.25
CA ALA A 143 9.72 4.39 1.24
C ALA A 143 10.99 5.23 1.36
N GLU A 144 10.92 6.50 1.76
CA GLU A 144 12.09 7.35 1.91
C GLU A 144 12.98 6.98 3.12
N ARG A 145 12.43 6.33 4.15
CA ARG A 145 13.14 5.98 5.39
C ARG A 145 14.21 4.91 5.21
N ASP A 146 13.96 3.86 4.43
CA ASP A 146 14.93 2.77 4.23
C ASP A 146 15.70 2.96 2.90
N PRO A 147 17.05 2.96 2.89
CA PRO A 147 17.85 2.99 1.66
C PRO A 147 17.45 1.96 0.60
N LYS A 148 16.90 0.80 0.99
CA LYS A 148 16.45 -0.27 0.09
C LYS A 148 15.12 0.04 -0.59
N THR A 149 14.24 0.81 0.04
CA THR A 149 12.93 1.19 -0.51
C THR A 149 12.94 2.59 -1.14
N ARG A 150 13.89 3.45 -0.76
CA ARG A 150 14.02 4.84 -1.22
C ARG A 150 14.04 5.01 -2.74
N PRO A 151 14.74 4.16 -3.54
CA PRO A 151 14.70 4.24 -5.00
C PRO A 151 13.29 4.05 -5.59
N TYR A 152 12.38 3.40 -4.85
CA TYR A 152 11.03 3.06 -5.29
C TYR A 152 9.96 4.08 -4.87
N LYS A 153 10.31 5.19 -4.19
CA LYS A 153 9.33 6.18 -3.72
C LYS A 153 8.43 6.74 -4.83
N ASN A 154 9.00 6.95 -6.02
CA ASN A 154 8.25 7.43 -7.18
C ASN A 154 7.32 6.35 -7.74
N LEU A 155 7.74 5.08 -7.70
CA LEU A 155 6.89 3.94 -8.06
C LEU A 155 5.71 3.84 -7.09
N VAL A 156 5.97 3.90 -5.77
CA VAL A 156 4.93 3.86 -4.74
C VAL A 156 3.89 4.95 -4.98
N ASN A 157 4.33 6.20 -5.15
CA ASN A 157 3.45 7.32 -5.43
C ASN A 157 2.66 7.13 -6.73
N ALA A 158 3.31 6.71 -7.82
CA ALA A 158 2.68 6.54 -9.11
C ALA A 158 1.61 5.44 -9.10
N VAL A 159 1.90 4.30 -8.47
CA VAL A 159 0.95 3.18 -8.36
C VAL A 159 -0.27 3.57 -7.54
N LEU A 160 -0.07 4.14 -6.34
CA LEU A 160 -1.19 4.49 -5.46
C LEU A 160 -2.07 5.60 -6.05
N ARG A 161 -1.46 6.63 -6.68
CA ARG A 161 -2.23 7.65 -7.41
C ARG A 161 -2.95 7.08 -8.62
N GLY A 162 -2.33 6.15 -9.34
CA GLY A 162 -2.94 5.45 -10.45
C GLY A 162 -4.18 4.67 -10.02
N VAL A 163 -4.11 3.91 -8.92
CA VAL A 163 -5.26 3.20 -8.35
C VAL A 163 -6.33 4.19 -7.87
N GLY A 164 -5.96 5.30 -7.22
CA GLY A 164 -6.93 6.31 -6.79
C GLY A 164 -7.66 7.00 -7.95
N ARG A 165 -6.99 7.19 -9.10
CA ARG A 165 -7.58 7.82 -10.29
C ARG A 165 -8.42 6.86 -11.12
N ASP A 166 -7.90 5.66 -11.36
CA ASP A 166 -8.46 4.69 -12.31
C ASP A 166 -9.35 3.64 -11.61
N GLY A 167 -9.35 3.62 -10.28
CA GLY A 167 -9.98 2.57 -9.46
C GLY A 167 -9.14 1.29 -9.34
N PRO A 168 -9.58 0.35 -8.47
CA PRO A 168 -8.91 -0.94 -8.27
C PRO A 168 -9.04 -1.89 -9.47
N GLY A 169 -9.99 -1.65 -10.37
CA GLY A 169 -10.37 -2.60 -11.41
C GLY A 169 -11.15 -3.80 -10.83
N LEU A 170 -11.35 -4.84 -11.64
CA LEU A 170 -12.11 -6.01 -11.23
C LEU A 170 -11.34 -6.84 -10.19
N THR A 171 -11.97 -7.12 -9.05
CA THR A 171 -11.49 -8.06 -8.04
C THR A 171 -12.63 -8.99 -7.63
N THR A 172 -12.29 -10.17 -7.12
CA THR A 172 -13.28 -11.14 -6.61
C THR A 172 -12.98 -11.45 -5.15
N ALA A 173 -14.03 -11.71 -4.38
CA ALA A 173 -13.89 -11.99 -2.95
C ALA A 173 -13.06 -13.25 -2.70
N GLU A 174 -13.23 -14.23 -3.58
CA GLU A 174 -12.58 -15.53 -3.58
C GLU A 174 -11.07 -15.43 -3.75
N SER A 175 -10.56 -14.33 -4.31
CA SER A 175 -9.11 -14.09 -4.41
C SER A 175 -8.42 -14.04 -3.04
N ASN A 176 -9.16 -13.70 -1.97
CA ASN A 176 -8.63 -13.69 -0.61
C ASN A 176 -8.55 -15.10 0.02
N LEU A 177 -9.08 -16.13 -0.65
CA LEU A 177 -8.95 -17.51 -0.21
C LEU A 177 -7.75 -18.17 -0.91
N PRO A 178 -6.91 -18.92 -0.19
CA PRO A 178 -5.91 -19.76 -0.82
C PRO A 178 -6.58 -20.78 -1.76
N ASP A 179 -5.98 -21.02 -2.94
CA ASP A 179 -6.56 -21.90 -3.97
C ASP A 179 -6.94 -23.29 -3.44
N TRP A 180 -6.06 -23.88 -2.63
CA TRP A 180 -6.29 -25.20 -2.03
C TRP A 180 -7.53 -25.21 -1.11
N LEU A 181 -7.78 -24.12 -0.39
CA LEU A 181 -8.90 -23.98 0.53
C LEU A 181 -10.20 -23.73 -0.26
N ALA A 182 -10.15 -22.84 -1.24
CA ALA A 182 -11.27 -22.57 -2.13
C ALA A 182 -11.72 -23.84 -2.86
N GLN A 183 -10.79 -24.62 -3.43
CA GLN A 183 -11.10 -25.89 -4.09
C GLN A 183 -11.72 -26.91 -3.13
N ARG A 184 -11.14 -27.05 -1.94
CA ARG A 184 -11.67 -27.96 -0.91
C ARG A 184 -13.07 -27.57 -0.47
N TRP A 185 -13.33 -26.28 -0.24
CA TRP A 185 -14.66 -25.81 0.14
C TRP A 185 -15.66 -25.90 -1.01
N LYS A 186 -15.24 -25.66 -2.26
CA LYS A 186 -16.11 -25.83 -3.43
C LYS A 186 -16.57 -27.29 -3.57
N ALA A 187 -15.66 -28.24 -3.37
CA ALA A 187 -15.99 -29.66 -3.39
C ALA A 187 -16.92 -30.09 -2.25
N THR A 188 -16.89 -29.40 -1.10
CA THR A 188 -17.66 -29.77 0.10
C THR A 188 -19.02 -29.08 0.16
N TYR A 189 -19.07 -27.78 -0.14
CA TYR A 189 -20.22 -26.91 0.09
C TYR A 189 -20.84 -26.34 -1.20
N GLY A 190 -20.19 -26.56 -2.35
CA GLY A 190 -20.61 -25.98 -3.63
C GLY A 190 -20.14 -24.53 -3.84
N GLU A 191 -20.23 -24.07 -5.09
CA GLU A 191 -19.67 -22.78 -5.50
C GLU A 191 -20.36 -21.58 -4.86
N ALA A 192 -21.70 -21.57 -4.81
CA ALA A 192 -22.46 -20.47 -4.21
C ALA A 192 -22.12 -20.26 -2.72
N ALA A 193 -21.92 -21.33 -1.97
CA ALA A 193 -21.53 -21.25 -0.56
C ALA A 193 -20.13 -20.66 -0.40
N VAL A 194 -19.17 -21.04 -1.26
CA VAL A 194 -17.80 -20.48 -1.22
C VAL A 194 -17.78 -19.00 -1.54
N ILE A 195 -18.59 -18.54 -2.50
CA ILE A 195 -18.73 -17.11 -2.78
C ILE A 195 -19.27 -16.37 -1.54
N GLY A 196 -20.31 -16.92 -0.91
CA GLY A 196 -20.87 -16.37 0.33
C GLY A 196 -19.84 -16.31 1.47
N LEU A 197 -19.06 -17.39 1.66
CA LEU A 197 -17.98 -17.45 2.64
C LEU A 197 -16.89 -16.42 2.33
N ALA A 198 -16.47 -16.31 1.08
CA ALA A 198 -15.45 -15.34 0.66
C ALA A 198 -15.91 -13.90 0.87
N LEU A 199 -17.20 -13.62 0.65
CA LEU A 199 -17.78 -12.30 0.94
C LEU A 199 -17.83 -12.05 2.45
N ALA A 200 -18.25 -13.02 3.24
CA ALA A 200 -18.32 -12.88 4.70
C ALA A 200 -16.92 -12.69 5.33
N THR A 201 -15.90 -13.40 4.83
CA THR A 201 -14.53 -13.27 5.35
C THR A 201 -13.87 -11.95 4.99
N ARG A 202 -14.44 -11.15 4.07
CA ARG A 202 -13.95 -9.79 3.73
C ARG A 202 -14.32 -8.73 4.74
N GLU A 203 -15.31 -8.99 5.57
CA GLU A 203 -15.79 -8.05 6.58
C GLU A 203 -15.09 -8.27 7.92
N GLU A 204 -15.06 -7.24 8.75
CA GLU A 204 -14.58 -7.38 10.13
C GLU A 204 -15.56 -8.25 10.93
N PRO A 205 -15.08 -9.28 11.64
CA PRO A 205 -15.96 -10.12 12.45
C PRO A 205 -16.57 -9.29 13.58
N ALA A 206 -17.86 -9.54 13.86
CA ALA A 206 -18.52 -8.94 15.01
C ALA A 206 -17.86 -9.41 16.32
N THR A 207 -17.91 -8.56 17.35
CA THR A 207 -17.48 -8.97 18.70
C THR A 207 -18.63 -9.72 19.37
N ASP A 208 -18.45 -11.02 19.55
CA ASP A 208 -19.40 -11.85 20.27
C ASP A 208 -19.14 -11.79 21.78
N LEU A 209 -20.14 -11.35 22.55
CA LEU A 209 -20.08 -11.28 24.00
C LEU A 209 -20.92 -12.41 24.60
N THR A 210 -20.34 -13.16 25.54
CA THR A 210 -21.06 -14.21 26.30
C THR A 210 -21.07 -13.83 27.77
N ALA A 211 -22.27 -13.71 28.35
CA ALA A 211 -22.43 -13.44 29.78
C ALA A 211 -21.90 -14.61 30.62
N LYS A 212 -21.26 -14.29 31.74
CA LYS A 212 -20.86 -15.31 32.72
C LYS A 212 -22.10 -15.94 33.35
N PRO A 213 -22.03 -17.20 33.81
CA PRO A 213 -23.14 -17.83 34.54
C PRO A 213 -23.61 -16.95 35.70
N GLY A 214 -24.92 -16.71 35.77
CA GLY A 214 -25.54 -15.87 36.81
C GLY A 214 -25.57 -14.37 36.51
N VAL A 215 -25.03 -13.91 35.38
CA VAL A 215 -25.16 -12.53 34.90
C VAL A 215 -26.28 -12.47 33.85
N ASP A 216 -27.19 -11.52 33.97
CA ASP A 216 -28.25 -11.30 32.98
C ASP A 216 -27.64 -10.74 31.67
N PRO A 217 -27.79 -11.42 30.52
CA PRO A 217 -27.33 -10.90 29.24
C PRO A 217 -27.94 -9.55 28.85
N ALA A 218 -29.18 -9.26 29.28
CA ALA A 218 -29.83 -7.98 28.99
C ALA A 218 -29.19 -6.81 29.75
N GLU A 219 -28.82 -7.05 31.02
CA GLU A 219 -28.08 -6.08 31.83
C GLU A 219 -26.68 -5.84 31.26
N LEU A 220 -25.98 -6.90 30.85
CA LEU A 220 -24.67 -6.79 30.20
C LEU A 220 -24.76 -5.97 28.90
N ALA A 221 -25.76 -6.22 28.06
CA ALA A 221 -25.94 -5.50 26.79
C ALA A 221 -26.24 -4.00 26.99
N ALA A 222 -26.86 -3.60 28.11
CA ALA A 222 -27.12 -2.20 28.41
C ALA A 222 -25.88 -1.43 28.90
N ALA A 223 -24.82 -2.13 29.30
CA ALA A 223 -23.62 -1.54 29.91
C ALA A 223 -22.44 -1.34 28.92
N VAL A 224 -22.56 -1.84 27.68
CA VAL A 224 -21.54 -1.77 26.61
C VAL A 224 -22.01 -0.86 25.48
#